data_AF-A0A1X1VYZ0-F1
#
_entry.id   AF-A0A1X1VYZ0-F1
#
_cell.length_a   1.000
_cell.length_b   1.000
_cell.length_c   1.000
_cell.angle_alpha   90.00
_cell.angle_beta   90.00
_cell.angle_gamma   90.00
#
_symmetry.space_group_name_H-M   'P 1'
#
loop_
_entity.id
_entity.type
_entity.pdbx_description
1 polymer ?
#
loop_
_entity_poly.entity_id
_entity_poly.type
_entity_poly.pdbx_seq_one_letter_code
_entity_poly.pdbx_strand_id
1 'polypeptide(L)'
;MSPTVLSIPASIIKRFERARADSPSHTALVLDALRAQVHDLPALILNRRPGPKPGDLFPYRDTPGRTATDTPMPLRIRPTKGELNIMKQLTDWSSAQIAHQRPGTRHTNRSEMVAAALDAFLPQGRRK
;
A
#
# COMPACT_ATOMS: atom_id res chain seq x y z
N MET A 1 3.61 21.15 11.75
CA MET A 1 3.08 19.96 11.04
C MET A 1 3.78 18.72 11.58
N SER A 2 3.06 17.85 12.29
CA SER A 2 3.60 16.57 12.78
C SER A 2 3.74 15.57 11.63
N PRO A 3 4.82 14.76 11.59
CA PRO A 3 4.99 13.77 10.53
C PRO A 3 3.88 12.72 10.59
N THR A 4 3.31 12.39 9.43
CA THR A 4 2.40 11.26 9.28
C THR A 4 3.24 10.00 9.14
N VAL A 5 2.98 9.01 9.99
CA VAL A 5 3.70 7.73 10.01
C VAL A 5 2.83 6.66 9.35
N LEU A 6 3.37 6.04 8.30
CA LEU A 6 2.75 4.93 7.58
C LEU A 6 3.48 3.63 7.91
N SER A 7 2.75 2.53 7.97
CA SER A 7 3.31 1.20 8.26
C SER A 7 3.49 0.44 6.95
N ILE A 8 4.73 0.38 6.45
CA ILE A 8 5.05 -0.14 5.11
C ILE A 8 5.96 -1.37 5.24
N PRO A 9 5.71 -2.45 4.48
CA PRO A 9 6.57 -3.63 4.49
C PRO A 9 8.06 -3.32 4.18
N ALA A 10 8.98 -3.94 4.91
CA ALA A 10 10.41 -3.66 4.81
C ALA A 10 10.99 -3.87 3.40
N SER A 11 10.48 -4.82 2.62
CA SER A 11 10.92 -5.03 1.23
C SER A 11 10.62 -3.83 0.33
N ILE A 12 9.50 -3.14 0.56
CA ILE A 12 9.11 -1.92 -0.15
C ILE A 12 9.96 -0.76 0.34
N ILE A 13 10.17 -0.63 1.66
CA ILE A 13 11.05 0.41 2.22
C ILE A 13 12.47 0.32 1.64
N LYS A 14 13.05 -0.88 1.52
CA LYS A 14 14.38 -1.04 0.90
C LYS A 14 14.43 -0.53 -0.54
N ARG A 15 13.37 -0.75 -1.34
CA ARG A 15 13.28 -0.19 -2.70
C ARG A 15 13.03 1.31 -2.70
N PHE A 16 12.22 1.79 -1.77
CA PHE A 16 11.92 3.20 -1.59
C PHE A 16 13.18 3.99 -1.26
N GLU A 17 14.00 3.51 -0.31
CA GLU A 17 15.27 4.14 0.06
C GLU A 17 16.26 4.20 -1.11
N ARG A 18 16.28 3.19 -1.99
CA ARG A 18 17.08 3.20 -3.22
C ARG A 18 16.59 4.25 -4.22
N ALA A 19 15.29 4.28 -4.50
CA ALA A 19 14.70 5.26 -5.41
C ALA A 19 14.78 6.70 -4.86
N ARG A 20 14.83 6.85 -3.53
CA ARG A 20 14.98 8.15 -2.88
C ARG A 20 16.36 8.78 -3.11
N ALA A 21 17.40 8.01 -3.39
CA ALA A 21 18.74 8.57 -3.62
C ALA A 21 18.71 9.74 -4.64
N ASP A 22 17.77 9.67 -5.60
CA ASP A 22 17.58 10.65 -6.66
C ASP A 22 16.35 11.57 -6.46
N SER A 23 15.62 11.46 -5.34
CA SER A 23 14.35 12.19 -5.12
C SER A 23 14.41 13.24 -4.00
N PRO A 24 13.83 14.44 -4.20
CA PRO A 24 13.95 15.55 -3.26
C PRO A 24 13.08 15.43 -1.99
N SER A 25 12.03 14.59 -1.97
CA SER A 25 11.13 14.47 -0.81
C SER A 25 10.44 13.11 -0.71
N HIS A 26 10.34 12.57 0.51
CA HIS A 26 9.60 11.32 0.78
C HIS A 26 8.13 11.45 0.42
N THR A 27 7.54 12.59 0.75
CA THR A 27 6.14 12.88 0.45
C THR A 27 5.92 12.93 -1.06
N ALA A 28 6.82 13.58 -1.81
CA ALA A 28 6.70 13.70 -3.27
C ALA A 28 6.71 12.31 -3.92
N LEU A 29 7.67 11.46 -3.56
CA LEU A 29 7.78 10.11 -4.11
C LEU A 29 6.53 9.25 -3.82
N VAL A 30 5.93 9.39 -2.63
CA VAL A 30 4.67 8.72 -2.29
C VAL A 30 3.51 9.25 -3.12
N LEU A 31 3.40 10.57 -3.28
CA LEU A 31 2.33 11.19 -4.05
C LEU A 31 2.43 10.89 -5.55
N ASP A 32 3.65 10.82 -6.09
CA ASP A 32 3.88 10.46 -7.49
C ASP A 32 3.52 9.00 -7.74
N ALA A 33 3.86 8.09 -6.83
CA ALA A 33 3.43 6.69 -6.89
C ALA A 33 1.89 6.58 -6.84
N LEU A 34 1.22 7.33 -5.96
CA LEU A 34 -0.24 7.35 -5.87
C LEU A 34 -0.87 7.92 -7.15
N ARG A 35 -0.29 8.97 -7.74
CA ARG A 35 -0.76 9.57 -8.99
C ARG A 35 -0.61 8.60 -10.16
N ALA A 36 0.52 7.91 -10.25
CA ALA A 36 0.82 6.96 -11.31
C ALA A 36 -0.10 5.72 -11.28
N GLN A 37 -0.52 5.29 -10.09
CA GLN A 37 -1.25 4.04 -9.89
C GLN A 37 -2.74 4.25 -9.53
N VAL A 38 -3.25 5.49 -9.61
CA VAL A 38 -4.56 5.88 -9.07
C VAL A 38 -5.71 4.99 -9.54
N HIS A 39 -5.71 4.62 -10.82
CA HIS A 39 -6.77 3.83 -11.44
C HIS A 39 -6.72 2.35 -11.03
N ASP A 40 -5.51 1.85 -10.76
CA ASP A 40 -5.26 0.44 -10.46
C ASP A 40 -5.21 0.15 -8.95
N LEU A 41 -5.30 1.18 -8.09
CA LEU A 41 -5.22 1.04 -6.63
C LEU A 41 -6.10 -0.08 -6.07
N PRO A 42 -7.40 -0.21 -6.43
CA PRO A 42 -8.25 -1.27 -5.87
C PRO A 42 -7.72 -2.67 -6.17
N ALA A 43 -7.27 -2.89 -7.42
CA ALA A 43 -6.72 -4.18 -7.86
C ALA A 43 -5.36 -4.45 -7.21
N LEU A 44 -4.47 -3.46 -7.15
CA LEU A 44 -3.16 -3.58 -6.50
C LEU A 44 -3.28 -3.90 -5.01
N ILE A 45 -4.23 -3.27 -4.31
CA ILE A 45 -4.51 -3.58 -2.90
C ILE A 45 -5.03 -5.01 -2.76
N LEU A 46 -5.96 -5.44 -3.61
CA LEU A 46 -6.52 -6.79 -3.58
C LEU A 46 -5.47 -7.87 -3.86
N ASN A 47 -4.55 -7.64 -4.79
CA ASN A 47 -3.46 -8.55 -5.11
C ASN A 47 -2.50 -8.78 -3.93
N ARG A 48 -2.43 -7.81 -3.01
CA ARG A 48 -1.62 -7.90 -1.78
C ARG A 48 -2.36 -8.54 -0.61
N ARG A 49 -3.68 -8.74 -0.72
CA ARG A 49 -4.48 -9.43 0.30
C ARG A 49 -4.47 -10.93 0.04
N PRO A 50 -4.57 -11.77 1.08
CA PRO A 50 -4.75 -13.21 0.89
C PRO A 50 -5.99 -13.47 0.02
N GLY A 51 -5.80 -14.21 -1.06
CA GLY A 51 -6.89 -14.69 -1.92
C GLY A 51 -7.67 -15.84 -1.28
N PRO A 52 -8.85 -16.18 -1.80
CA PRO A 52 -9.63 -17.32 -1.34
C PRO A 52 -8.80 -18.59 -1.47
N LYS A 53 -8.57 -19.29 -0.35
CA LYS A 53 -7.94 -20.61 -0.33
C LYS A 53 -9.04 -21.68 -0.51
N PRO A 54 -9.09 -22.38 -1.66
CA PRO A 54 -10.11 -23.41 -1.89
C PRO A 54 -9.98 -24.51 -0.83
N GLY A 55 -11.09 -24.87 -0.18
CA GLY A 55 -11.11 -25.87 0.90
C GLY A 55 -10.80 -25.34 2.30
N ASP A 56 -10.58 -24.02 2.48
CA ASP A 56 -10.44 -23.40 3.80
C ASP A 56 -11.80 -22.90 4.32
N LEU A 57 -12.10 -23.16 5.60
CA LEU A 57 -13.29 -22.65 6.29
C LEU A 57 -13.23 -21.11 6.46
N PHE A 58 -12.03 -20.53 6.43
CA PHE A 58 -11.82 -19.10 6.50
C PHE A 58 -11.01 -18.61 5.28
N PRO A 59 -11.61 -18.62 4.07
CA PRO A 59 -10.88 -18.45 2.81
C PRO A 59 -10.19 -17.08 2.69
N TYR A 60 -10.63 -16.09 3.46
CA TYR A 60 -10.11 -14.72 3.43
C TYR A 60 -9.24 -14.38 4.65
N ARG A 61 -8.99 -15.34 5.54
CA ARG A 61 -8.21 -15.13 6.76
C ARG A 61 -6.86 -15.81 6.61
N ASP A 62 -5.79 -15.08 6.87
CA ASP A 62 -4.49 -15.72 7.00
C ASP A 62 -4.46 -16.61 8.26
N THR A 63 -3.94 -17.82 8.09
CA THR A 63 -3.61 -18.68 9.23
C THR A 63 -2.48 -18.02 10.01
N PRO A 64 -2.65 -17.78 11.32
CA PRO A 64 -1.60 -17.20 12.15
C PRO A 64 -0.31 -18.02 12.00
N GLY A 65 0.77 -17.38 11.54
CA GLY A 65 2.10 -18.00 11.46
C GLY A 65 2.60 -18.42 10.07
N ARG A 66 1.83 -18.25 8.97
CA ARG A 66 2.27 -18.72 7.62
C ARG A 66 2.69 -17.63 6.62
N THR A 67 2.52 -16.36 6.92
CA THR A 67 3.07 -15.31 6.06
C THR A 67 4.55 -15.13 6.39
N ALA A 68 5.44 -15.29 5.40
CA ALA A 68 6.78 -14.73 5.46
C ALA A 68 6.63 -13.24 5.81
N THR A 69 6.81 -12.92 7.08
CA THR A 69 6.38 -11.66 7.67
C THR A 69 7.35 -10.58 7.23
N ASP A 70 7.06 -9.93 6.10
CA ASP A 70 7.78 -8.72 5.73
C ASP A 70 7.52 -7.69 6.83
N THR A 71 8.51 -7.49 7.69
CA THR A 71 8.36 -6.71 8.92
C THR A 71 7.88 -5.30 8.57
N PRO A 72 6.74 -4.83 9.12
CA PRO A 72 6.29 -3.48 8.89
C PRO A 72 7.27 -2.47 9.48
N MET A 73 7.65 -1.47 8.69
CA MET A 73 8.60 -0.41 9.04
C MET A 73 7.93 0.96 8.86
N PRO A 74 8.27 1.94 9.72
CA PRO A 74 7.63 3.24 9.68
C PRO A 74 8.20 4.10 8.53
N LEU A 75 7.33 4.51 7.61
CA LEU A 75 7.60 5.54 6.62
C LEU A 75 7.04 6.87 7.12
N ARG A 76 7.91 7.89 7.28
CA ARG A 76 7.49 9.21 7.75
C ARG A 76 7.35 10.16 6.57
N ILE A 77 6.14 10.66 6.34
CA ILE A 77 5.85 11.68 5.33
C ILE A 77 5.33 12.95 6.00
N ARG A 78 5.45 14.08 5.30
CA ARG A 78 4.92 15.39 5.74
C ARG A 78 3.96 15.94 4.69
N PRO A 79 2.80 15.30 4.49
CA PRO A 79 1.81 15.79 3.55
C PRO A 79 1.14 17.07 4.06
N THR A 80 0.70 17.91 3.14
CA THR A 80 -0.15 19.07 3.43
C THR A 80 -1.56 18.61 3.82
N LYS A 81 -2.37 19.52 4.38
CA LYS A 81 -3.79 19.22 4.69
C LYS A 81 -4.59 18.82 3.44
N GLY A 82 -4.30 19.46 2.30
CA GLY A 82 -4.94 19.13 1.01
C GLY A 82 -4.56 17.73 0.54
N GLU A 83 -3.28 17.37 0.60
CA GLU A 83 -2.79 16.04 0.24
C GLU A 83 -3.38 14.94 1.14
N LEU A 84 -3.49 15.19 2.45
CA LEU A 84 -4.14 14.25 3.38
C LEU A 84 -5.61 14.00 3.02
N ASN A 85 -6.34 15.04 2.59
CA ASN A 85 -7.72 14.90 2.13
C ASN A 85 -7.79 14.04 0.86
N ILE A 86 -6.91 14.27 -0.11
CA ILE A 86 -6.84 13.47 -1.34
C ILE A 86 -6.54 12.00 -0.99
N MET A 87 -5.53 11.75 -0.14
CA MET A 87 -5.20 10.39 0.30
C MET A 87 -6.39 9.71 0.98
N LYS A 88 -7.18 10.45 1.78
CA LYS A 88 -8.40 9.92 2.40
C LYS A 88 -9.45 9.56 1.33
N GLN A 89 -9.74 10.47 0.40
CA GLN A 89 -10.69 10.22 -0.69
C GLN A 89 -10.30 9.00 -1.51
N LEU A 90 -9.02 8.85 -1.85
CA LEU A 90 -8.50 7.68 -2.56
C LEU A 90 -8.65 6.39 -1.75
N THR A 91 -8.42 6.44 -0.43
CA THR A 91 -8.60 5.28 0.45
C THR A 91 -10.07 4.86 0.53
N ASP A 92 -10.98 5.83 0.66
CA ASP A 92 -12.42 5.59 0.75
C ASP A 92 -12.96 5.04 -0.59
N TRP A 93 -12.58 5.66 -1.71
CA TRP A 93 -12.93 5.20 -3.05
C TRP A 93 -12.40 3.79 -3.32
N SER A 94 -11.13 3.52 -3.02
CA SER A 94 -10.55 2.19 -3.20
C SER A 94 -11.27 1.14 -2.35
N SER A 95 -11.60 1.48 -1.11
CA SER A 95 -12.36 0.59 -0.22
C SER A 95 -13.74 0.26 -0.78
N ALA A 96 -14.45 1.26 -1.33
CA ALA A 96 -15.76 1.04 -1.96
C ALA A 96 -15.65 0.13 -3.19
N GLN A 97 -14.68 0.38 -4.07
CA GLN A 97 -14.45 -0.47 -5.25
C GLN A 97 -14.12 -1.91 -4.86
N ILE A 98 -13.28 -2.10 -3.85
CA ILE A 98 -12.92 -3.43 -3.34
C ILE A 98 -14.14 -4.15 -2.75
N ALA A 99 -14.98 -3.44 -1.99
CA ALA A 99 -16.20 -4.02 -1.43
C ALA A 99 -17.19 -4.48 -2.51
N HIS A 100 -17.26 -3.78 -3.64
CA HIS A 100 -18.04 -4.22 -4.81
C HIS A 100 -17.48 -5.51 -5.44
N GLN A 101 -16.14 -5.64 -5.53
CA GLN A 101 -15.49 -6.82 -6.13
C GLN A 101 -15.48 -8.05 -5.21
N ARG A 102 -15.29 -7.83 -3.90
CA ARG A 102 -15.27 -8.87 -2.87
C ARG A 102 -16.10 -8.42 -1.65
N PRO A 103 -17.42 -8.70 -1.65
CA PRO A 103 -18.29 -8.38 -0.53
C PRO A 103 -17.79 -9.01 0.78
N GLY A 104 -17.82 -8.24 1.87
CA GLY A 104 -17.36 -8.69 3.19
C GLY A 104 -15.84 -8.58 3.43
N THR A 105 -15.07 -8.03 2.48
CA THR A 105 -13.65 -7.73 2.72
C THR A 105 -13.47 -6.52 3.63
N ARG A 106 -12.36 -6.51 4.39
CA ARG A 106 -12.01 -5.40 5.29
C ARG A 106 -11.81 -4.09 4.51
N HIS A 107 -12.13 -2.97 5.15
CA HIS A 107 -11.80 -1.64 4.63
C HIS A 107 -10.28 -1.46 4.48
N THR A 108 -9.87 -0.78 3.41
CA THR A 108 -8.47 -0.42 3.17
C THR A 108 -8.07 0.74 4.09
N ASN A 109 -6.79 0.79 4.46
CA ASN A 109 -6.22 1.93 5.17
C ASN A 109 -5.13 2.63 4.35
N ARG A 110 -4.72 3.84 4.78
CA ARG A 110 -3.72 4.64 4.07
C ARG A 110 -2.39 3.91 3.88
N SER A 111 -1.96 3.13 4.87
CA SER A 111 -0.70 2.37 4.80
C SER A 111 -0.76 1.27 3.75
N GLU A 112 -1.87 0.54 3.66
CA GLU A 112 -2.11 -0.51 2.66
C GLU A 112 -2.17 0.07 1.25
N MET A 113 -2.88 1.19 1.07
CA MET A 113 -2.94 1.93 -0.20
C MET A 113 -1.55 2.41 -0.65
N VAL A 114 -0.80 3.07 0.24
CA VAL A 114 0.54 3.57 -0.07
C VAL A 114 1.51 2.43 -0.33
N ALA A 115 1.45 1.34 0.44
CA ALA A 115 2.27 0.16 0.19
C ALA A 115 1.98 -0.43 -1.19
N ALA A 116 0.71 -0.56 -1.59
CA ALA A 116 0.32 -1.08 -2.89
C ALA A 116 0.82 -0.19 -4.04
N ALA A 117 0.65 1.13 -3.92
CA ALA A 117 1.12 2.08 -4.93
C ALA A 117 2.65 2.07 -5.06
N LEU A 118 3.38 2.11 -3.94
CA LEU A 118 4.84 2.06 -3.93
C LEU A 118 5.38 0.73 -4.47
N ASP A 119 4.75 -0.39 -4.14
CA ASP A 119 5.16 -1.71 -4.61
C ASP A 119 5.14 -1.83 -6.14
N ALA A 120 4.09 -1.27 -6.76
CA ALA A 120 3.92 -1.23 -8.21
C ALA A 120 4.80 -0.18 -8.89
N PHE A 121 4.97 0.99 -8.25
CA PHE A 121 5.73 2.10 -8.82
C PHE A 121 7.25 1.90 -8.73
N LEU A 122 7.75 1.29 -7.66
CA LEU A 122 9.18 1.14 -7.44
C LEU A 122 9.75 -0.02 -8.26
N PRO A 123 10.93 0.15 -8.89
CA PRO A 123 11.53 -0.88 -9.71
C PRO A 123 11.71 -2.17 -8.91
N GLN A 124 11.11 -3.25 -9.42
CA GLN A 124 11.33 -4.58 -8.87
C GLN A 124 12.78 -4.93 -9.15
N GLY A 125 13.60 -5.03 -8.09
CA GLY A 125 15.02 -5.29 -8.23
C GLY A 125 15.23 -6.54 -9.08
N ARG A 126 15.76 -6.37 -10.30
CA ARG A 126 16.27 -7.48 -11.11
C ARG A 126 17.24 -8.26 -10.22
N ARG A 127 16.93 -9.53 -9.95
CA ARG A 127 17.99 -10.50 -9.63
C ARG A 127 18.92 -10.47 -10.84
N LYS A 128 20.10 -9.88 -10.68
CA LYS A 128 21.25 -10.27 -11.49
C LYS A 128 21.70 -11.63 -10.99
#